data_AF-A0A969CCH3-F1
#
_entry.id   AF-A0A969CCH3-F1
#
_cell.length_a   1.000
_cell.length_b   1.000
_cell.length_c   1.000
_cell.angle_alpha   90.00
_cell.angle_beta   90.00
_cell.angle_gamma   90.00
#
_symmetry.space_group_name_H-M   'P 1'
#
loop_
_entity.id
_entity.type
_entity.pdbx_description
1 polymer ?
#
loop_
_entity_poly.entity_id
_entity_poly.type
_entity_poly.pdbx_seq_one_letter_code
_entity_poly.pdbx_strand_id
1 'polypeptide(L)'
;MRETIQTPDDAAVDEIVEGLLSFVDSVVIPIETQNAALLNDPRRAYDERGAHTAEVRRLKAEVRTRSAQAGYYTMFAPTSVGGGGYGSYLLYRAWEALHRRYGPGRVLPYASIAHWSYDNC
;
A
#
# COMPACT_ATOMS: atom_id res chain seq x y z
N MET A 1 31.74 -15.44 0.36
CA MET A 1 30.91 -15.76 1.53
C MET A 1 29.52 -15.22 1.21
N ARG A 2 28.57 -16.08 0.83
CA ARG A 2 27.18 -15.64 0.60
C ARG A 2 26.55 -15.54 1.99
N GLU A 3 26.20 -14.33 2.42
CA GLU A 3 25.35 -14.17 3.59
C GLU A 3 24.07 -14.98 3.34
N THR A 4 23.78 -15.90 4.27
CA THR A 4 22.51 -16.60 4.30
C THR A 4 21.44 -15.53 4.48
N ILE A 5 20.60 -15.31 3.46
CA ILE A 5 19.43 -14.45 3.59
C ILE A 5 18.58 -15.11 4.69
N GLN A 6 18.55 -14.50 5.87
CA GLN A 6 17.68 -14.93 6.95
C GLN A 6 16.26 -14.52 6.54
N THR A 7 15.55 -15.42 5.89
CA THR A 7 14.13 -15.22 5.58
C THR A 7 13.40 -15.13 6.93
N PRO A 8 12.60 -14.07 7.16
CA PRO A 8 11.71 -14.01 8.31
C PRO A 8 10.83 -15.27 8.37
N ASP A 9 10.36 -15.62 9.56
CA ASP A 9 9.36 -16.67 9.72
C ASP A 9 8.15 -16.37 8.81
N ASP A 10 7.88 -17.28 7.87
CA ASP A 10 6.80 -17.12 6.88
C ASP A 10 5.44 -16.92 7.58
N ALA A 11 5.24 -17.51 8.75
CA ALA A 11 4.01 -17.34 9.52
C ALA A 11 3.83 -15.88 9.99
N ALA A 12 4.89 -15.24 10.47
CA ALA A 12 4.85 -13.84 10.90
C ALA A 12 4.64 -12.89 9.70
N VAL A 13 5.24 -13.21 8.56
CA VAL A 13 5.02 -12.48 7.30
C VAL A 13 3.57 -12.60 6.85
N ASP A 14 3.00 -13.80 6.90
CA ASP A 14 1.62 -14.06 6.52
C ASP A 14 0.62 -13.33 7.42
N GLU A 15 0.87 -13.27 8.74
CA GLU A 15 0.03 -12.50 9.67
C GLU A 15 0.03 -11.00 9.34
N ILE A 16 1.19 -10.40 9.06
CA ILE A 16 1.28 -8.98 8.70
C ILE A 16 0.57 -8.71 7.38
N VAL A 17 0.77 -9.58 6.39
CA VAL A 17 0.11 -9.47 5.09
C VAL A 17 -1.41 -9.59 5.23
N GLU A 18 -1.91 -10.55 6.00
CA GLU A 18 -3.35 -10.70 6.22
C GLU A 18 -3.94 -9.48 6.95
N GLY A 19 -3.22 -8.93 7.94
CA GLY A 19 -3.57 -7.66 8.58
C GLY A 19 -3.71 -6.51 7.58
N LEU A 20 -2.74 -6.37 6.66
CA LEU A 20 -2.79 -5.37 5.59
C LEU A 20 -4.01 -5.57 4.68
N LEU A 21 -4.32 -6.81 4.27
CA LEU A 21 -5.47 -7.09 3.42
C LEU A 21 -6.79 -6.79 4.16
N SER A 22 -6.88 -7.15 5.44
CA SER A 22 -8.02 -6.83 6.29
C SER A 22 -8.22 -5.31 6.45
N PHE A 23 -7.13 -4.54 6.60
CA PHE A 23 -7.18 -3.08 6.58
C PHE A 23 -7.70 -2.55 5.24
N VAL A 24 -7.18 -3.05 4.12
CA VAL A 24 -7.64 -2.61 2.80
C VAL A 24 -9.13 -2.91 2.65
N ASP A 25 -9.58 -4.12 2.99
CA ASP A 25 -10.99 -4.53 2.88
C ASP A 25 -11.94 -3.70 3.75
N SER A 26 -11.54 -3.41 4.99
CA SER A 26 -12.40 -2.69 5.94
C SER A 26 -12.37 -1.17 5.76
N VAL A 27 -11.26 -0.61 5.26
CA VAL A 27 -11.06 0.85 5.21
C VAL A 27 -11.03 1.38 3.78
N VAL A 28 -10.25 0.74 2.90
CA VAL A 28 -9.97 1.27 1.56
C VAL A 28 -11.06 0.91 0.56
N ILE A 29 -11.56 -0.32 0.58
CA ILE A 29 -12.62 -0.77 -0.33
C ILE A 29 -13.89 0.07 -0.17
N PRO A 30 -14.37 0.40 1.04
CA PRO A 30 -15.53 1.30 1.19
C PRO A 30 -15.29 2.69 0.58
N ILE A 31 -14.08 3.24 0.71
CA ILE A 31 -13.71 4.52 0.06
C ILE A 31 -13.78 4.38 -1.46
N GLU A 32 -13.27 3.28 -2.03
CA GLU A 32 -13.36 3.03 -3.47
C GLU A 32 -14.81 2.89 -3.93
N THR A 33 -15.64 2.12 -3.20
CA THR A 33 -17.05 1.92 -3.53
C THR A 33 -17.81 3.24 -3.53
N GLN A 34 -17.59 4.10 -2.53
CA GLN A 34 -18.23 5.42 -2.44
C GLN A 34 -17.80 6.37 -3.57
N ASN A 35 -16.60 6.17 -4.13
CA ASN A 35 -16.03 7.00 -5.18
C ASN A 35 -15.94 6.29 -6.54
N ALA A 36 -16.69 5.20 -6.72
CA ALA A 36 -16.59 4.33 -7.90
C ALA A 36 -16.83 5.09 -9.21
N ALA A 37 -17.74 6.07 -9.21
CA ALA A 37 -18.03 6.88 -10.40
C ALA A 37 -16.85 7.76 -10.84
N LEU A 38 -15.95 8.13 -9.92
CA LEU A 38 -14.72 8.85 -10.21
C LEU A 38 -13.60 7.89 -10.61
N LEU A 39 -13.44 6.78 -9.87
CA LEU A 39 -12.30 5.87 -10.01
C LEU A 39 -12.43 4.90 -11.19
N ASN A 40 -13.64 4.52 -11.57
CA ASN A 40 -13.90 3.57 -12.67
C ASN A 40 -14.02 4.27 -14.04
N ASP A 41 -14.02 5.60 -14.08
CA ASP A 41 -14.06 6.39 -15.33
C ASP A 41 -12.71 7.08 -15.54
N PRO A 42 -11.86 6.59 -16.48
CA PRO A 42 -10.58 7.22 -16.79
C PRO A 42 -10.69 8.71 -17.17
N ARG A 43 -11.79 9.14 -17.79
CA ARG A 43 -11.99 10.55 -18.17
C ARG A 43 -12.19 11.47 -16.96
N ARG A 44 -12.57 10.90 -15.81
CA ARG A 44 -12.74 11.63 -14.54
C ARG A 44 -11.55 11.42 -13.61
N ALA A 45 -10.92 10.25 -13.68
CA ALA A 45 -9.78 9.91 -12.85
C ALA A 45 -8.49 10.66 -13.25
N TYR A 46 -8.36 11.01 -14.54
CA TYR A 46 -7.19 11.69 -15.10
C TYR A 46 -7.53 13.06 -15.68
N ASP A 47 -6.62 14.01 -15.52
CA ASP A 47 -6.69 15.32 -16.16
C ASP A 47 -6.13 15.28 -17.60
N GLU A 48 -6.18 16.43 -18.30
CA GLU A 48 -5.70 16.56 -19.68
C GLU A 48 -4.21 16.26 -19.86
N ARG A 49 -3.42 16.25 -18.77
CA ARG A 49 -1.99 15.91 -18.78
C ARG A 49 -1.75 14.43 -18.48
N GLY A 50 -2.80 13.64 -18.27
CA GLY A 50 -2.72 12.24 -17.86
C GLY A 50 -2.36 12.05 -16.40
N ALA A 51 -2.38 13.11 -15.58
CA ALA A 51 -2.14 13.01 -14.14
C ALA A 51 -3.45 12.71 -13.40
N HIS A 52 -3.37 12.11 -12.22
CA HIS A 52 -4.56 11.96 -11.37
C HIS A 52 -5.16 13.32 -11.03
N THR A 53 -6.48 13.44 -11.19
CA THR A 53 -7.21 14.65 -10.81
C THR A 53 -7.00 14.97 -9.32
N ALA A 54 -7.24 16.22 -8.95
CA ALA A 54 -7.09 16.66 -7.56
C ALA A 54 -7.90 15.80 -6.58
N GLU A 55 -9.06 15.32 -7.01
CA GLU A 55 -9.93 14.48 -6.19
C GLU A 55 -9.37 13.08 -5.97
N VAL A 56 -8.85 12.42 -7.02
CA VAL A 56 -8.15 11.14 -6.86
C VAL A 56 -6.91 11.29 -5.97
N ARG A 57 -6.15 12.40 -6.11
CA ARG A 57 -5.01 12.69 -5.22
C ARG A 57 -5.44 12.87 -3.77
N ARG A 58 -6.57 13.53 -3.52
CA ARG A 58 -7.16 13.67 -2.18
C ARG A 58 -7.50 12.30 -1.57
N LEU A 59 -8.15 11.42 -2.34
CA LEU A 59 -8.47 10.05 -1.89
C LEU A 59 -7.22 9.23 -1.59
N LYS A 60 -6.18 9.32 -2.44
CA LYS A 60 -4.89 8.68 -2.17
C LYS A 60 -4.25 9.21 -0.89
N ALA A 61 -4.30 10.53 -0.65
CA ALA A 61 -3.78 11.13 0.58
C ALA A 61 -4.55 10.64 1.81
N GLU A 62 -5.88 10.56 1.72
CA GLU A 62 -6.72 10.02 2.80
C GLU A 62 -6.36 8.57 3.15
N VAL A 63 -6.22 7.69 2.14
CA VAL A 63 -5.80 6.30 2.36
C VAL A 63 -4.41 6.24 3.01
N ARG A 64 -3.45 7.03 2.52
CA ARG A 64 -2.09 7.08 3.09
C ARG A 64 -2.09 7.50 4.55
N THR A 65 -2.88 8.51 4.91
CA THR A 65 -3.01 8.97 6.30
C THR A 65 -3.61 7.88 7.19
N ARG A 66 -4.73 7.26 6.77
CA ARG A 66 -5.36 6.18 7.54
C ARG A 66 -4.43 4.96 7.68
N SER A 67 -3.69 4.65 6.61
CA SER A 67 -2.72 3.57 6.60
C SER A 67 -1.51 3.86 7.48
N ALA A 68 -1.03 5.11 7.53
CA ALA A 68 0.04 5.53 8.43
C ALA A 68 -0.39 5.41 9.90
N GLN A 69 -1.64 5.79 10.22
CA GLN A 69 -2.20 5.61 11.56
C GLN A 69 -2.31 4.14 11.97
N ALA A 70 -2.56 3.25 11.01
CA ALA A 70 -2.57 1.80 11.22
C ALA A 70 -1.16 1.16 11.16
N GLY A 71 -0.11 1.93 10.86
CA GLY A 71 1.27 1.48 10.78
C GLY A 71 1.69 0.84 9.45
N TYR A 72 0.78 0.62 8.50
CA TYR A 72 1.10 -0.04 7.22
C TYR A 72 1.84 0.89 6.25
N TYR A 73 1.52 2.19 6.22
CA TYR A 73 2.15 3.10 5.26
C TYR A 73 3.66 3.28 5.52
N THR A 74 4.06 3.30 6.79
CA THR A 74 5.43 3.52 7.25
C THR A 74 6.15 2.23 7.61
N MET A 75 5.55 1.06 7.37
CA MET A 75 6.07 -0.23 7.83
C MET A 75 7.50 -0.52 7.33
N PHE A 76 7.86 -0.07 6.12
CA PHE A 76 9.19 -0.31 5.56
C PHE A 76 10.19 0.84 5.82
N ALA A 77 9.74 1.96 6.40
CA ALA A 77 10.64 3.06 6.73
C ALA A 77 11.54 2.69 7.92
N PRO A 78 12.76 3.27 8.02
CA PRO A 78 13.67 2.98 9.14
C PRO A 78 13.05 3.28 10.51
N THR A 79 13.42 2.48 11.50
CA THR A 79 12.99 2.70 12.89
C THR A 79 13.51 4.01 13.48
N SER A 80 14.66 4.50 12.98
CA SER A 80 15.25 5.80 13.35
C SER A 80 14.35 7.01 13.06
N VAL A 81 13.43 6.87 12.09
CA VAL A 81 12.43 7.90 11.74
C VAL A 81 11.01 7.51 12.16
N GLY A 82 10.87 6.49 13.02
CA GLY A 82 9.57 6.02 13.52
C GLY A 82 8.82 5.05 12.60
N GLY A 83 9.51 4.43 11.64
CA GLY A 83 8.95 3.37 10.78
C GLY A 83 9.07 1.97 11.37
N GLY A 84 8.57 0.97 10.64
CA GLY A 84 8.58 -0.44 11.06
C GLY A 84 9.88 -1.19 10.80
N GLY A 85 10.76 -0.67 9.94
CA GLY A 85 12.06 -1.27 9.60
C GLY A 85 11.98 -2.62 8.89
N TYR A 86 10.84 -2.96 8.28
CA TYR A 86 10.68 -4.26 7.62
C TYR A 86 11.49 -4.39 6.33
N GLY A 87 12.01 -5.61 6.12
CA GLY A 87 12.86 -6.00 4.99
C GLY A 87 12.16 -6.06 3.62
N SER A 88 12.97 -6.13 2.56
CA SER A 88 12.52 -6.29 1.17
C SER A 88 11.69 -7.56 0.92
N TYR A 89 11.88 -8.62 1.71
CA TYR A 89 11.07 -9.84 1.61
C TYR A 89 9.59 -9.57 1.93
N LEU A 90 9.30 -8.92 3.06
CA LEU A 90 7.94 -8.56 3.42
C LEU A 90 7.34 -7.55 2.44
N LEU A 91 8.17 -6.62 1.93
CA LEU A 91 7.74 -5.68 0.88
C LEU A 91 7.23 -6.45 -0.34
N TYR A 92 8.01 -7.40 -0.84
CA TYR A 92 7.62 -8.22 -1.98
C TYR A 92 6.33 -9.00 -1.69
N ARG A 93 6.24 -9.67 -0.54
CA ARG A 93 5.06 -10.46 -0.15
C ARG A 93 3.79 -9.61 -0.01
N ALA A 94 3.90 -8.39 0.53
CA ALA A 94 2.79 -7.45 0.63
C ALA A 94 2.31 -6.98 -0.76
N TRP A 95 3.24 -6.61 -1.64
CA TRP A 95 2.90 -6.22 -3.02
C TRP A 95 2.28 -7.38 -3.81
N GLU A 96 2.83 -8.59 -3.69
CA GLU A 96 2.27 -9.80 -4.31
C GLU A 96 0.82 -10.03 -3.84
N ALA A 97 0.57 -9.96 -2.53
CA ALA A 97 -0.74 -10.18 -1.96
C ALA A 97 -1.77 -9.13 -2.42
N LEU A 98 -1.38 -7.85 -2.44
CA LEU A 98 -2.23 -6.77 -2.96
C LEU A 98 -2.59 -7.01 -4.44
N HIS A 99 -1.62 -7.36 -5.27
CA HIS A 99 -1.86 -7.65 -6.69
C HIS A 99 -2.77 -8.87 -6.89
N ARG A 100 -2.53 -9.95 -6.14
CA ARG A 100 -3.32 -11.18 -6.23
C ARG A 100 -4.78 -10.96 -5.83
N ARG A 101 -5.04 -10.13 -4.81
CA ARG A 101 -6.40 -9.90 -4.28
C ARG A 101 -7.17 -8.80 -5.02
N TYR A 102 -6.52 -7.70 -5.40
CA TYR A 102 -7.20 -6.51 -5.91
C TYR A 102 -6.94 -6.23 -7.40
N GLY A 103 -5.93 -6.86 -7.99
CA GLY A 103 -5.56 -6.67 -9.40
C GLY A 103 -4.93 -5.30 -9.69
N PRO A 104 -4.36 -5.10 -10.89
CA PRO A 104 -3.56 -3.92 -11.22
C PRO A 104 -4.39 -2.64 -11.48
N GLY A 105 -5.71 -2.77 -11.69
CA GLY A 105 -6.57 -1.64 -12.11
C GLY A 105 -7.03 -0.71 -10.99
N ARG A 106 -6.78 -1.06 -9.72
CA ARG A 106 -7.33 -0.34 -8.55
C ARG A 106 -6.25 0.46 -7.85
N VAL A 107 -6.34 1.78 -7.89
CA VAL A 107 -5.24 2.66 -7.44
C VAL A 107 -5.17 2.87 -5.93
N LEU A 108 -6.29 2.70 -5.19
CA LEU A 108 -6.32 3.01 -3.76
C LEU A 108 -5.72 1.91 -2.86
N PRO A 109 -5.93 0.60 -3.11
CA PRO A 109 -5.27 -0.46 -2.33
C PRO A 109 -3.76 -0.29 -2.26
N TYR A 110 -3.11 0.03 -3.39
CA TYR A 110 -1.66 0.27 -3.45
C TYR A 110 -1.21 1.57 -2.78
N ALA A 111 -2.12 2.50 -2.48
CA ALA A 111 -1.79 3.69 -1.70
C ALA A 111 -1.61 3.38 -0.20
N SER A 112 -1.96 2.17 0.24
CA SER A 112 -1.81 1.74 1.63
C SER A 112 -0.35 1.51 2.03
N ILE A 113 0.54 1.20 1.08
CA ILE A 113 1.96 1.00 1.35
C ILE A 113 2.81 2.01 0.58
N ALA A 114 3.89 2.50 1.20
CA ALA A 114 4.79 3.45 0.54
C ALA A 114 5.70 2.73 -0.47
N HIS A 115 5.50 3.03 -1.76
CA HIS A 115 6.11 2.32 -2.89
C HIS A 115 7.64 2.41 -3.04
N TRP A 116 8.35 3.21 -2.24
CA TRP A 116 9.83 3.34 -2.28
C TRP A 116 10.42 3.72 -0.92
N SER A 117 9.93 3.10 0.17
CA SER A 117 10.44 3.39 1.53
C SER A 117 11.58 2.48 1.99
N TYR A 118 11.96 1.50 1.16
CA TYR A 118 13.12 0.64 1.39
C TYR A 118 14.35 1.25 0.67
N ASP A 119 15.47 1.38 1.38
CA ASP A 119 16.79 1.86 0.91
C ASP A 119 16.91 3.34 0.46
N ASN A 120 16.77 4.31 1.38
CA ASN A 120 17.61 5.53 1.39
C ASN A 120 17.49 6.40 2.68
N CYS A 121 17.84 5.85 3.84
CA CYS A 121 18.21 6.66 5.01
C CYS A 121 19.31 5.96 5.81
#